data_AF-A0A183F3I8-F1
#
_entry.id   AF-A0A183F3I8-F1
#
_cell.length_a   1.000
_cell.length_b   1.000
_cell.length_c   1.000
_cell.angle_alpha   90.00
_cell.angle_beta   90.00
_cell.angle_gamma   90.00
#
_symmetry.space_group_name_H-M   'P 1'
#
loop_
_entity.id
_entity.type
_entity.pdbx_description
1 polymer ?
#
loop_
_entity_poly.entity_id
_entity_poly.type
_entity_poly.pdbx_seq_one_letter_code
_entity_poly.pdbx_strand_id
1 'polypeptide(L)'
;MTGVPVLRSVYVPIKVTTDSDDILPQYVYCLLINTKPSPSRWETSRTVLLCKTRDTSDIDNCRPICLLSVVYSLIIRVILNRISRTLEEGQPREQAGFWRGFSTIDHIHGVKKLIEVLRLS
;
A
#
# COMPACT_ATOMS: atom_id res chain seq x y z
N MET A 1 29.74 6.19 19.80
CA MET A 1 28.61 5.29 19.55
C MET A 1 27.36 5.94 20.13
N THR A 2 26.73 6.84 19.39
CA THR A 2 25.55 7.57 19.86
C THR A 2 24.30 6.80 19.41
N GLY A 3 23.56 6.27 20.37
CA GLY A 3 22.32 5.54 20.14
C GLY A 3 21.32 6.41 19.39
N VAL A 4 20.76 5.87 18.31
CA VAL A 4 19.68 6.51 17.57
C VAL A 4 18.45 6.55 18.51
N PRO A 5 17.88 7.72 18.81
CA PRO A 5 16.64 7.77 19.56
C PRO A 5 15.52 7.23 18.68
N VAL A 6 15.05 6.02 19.00
CA VAL A 6 13.78 5.52 18.46
C VAL A 6 12.69 6.42 19.03
N LEU A 7 12.14 7.29 18.18
CA LEU A 7 11.04 8.16 18.57
C LEU A 7 9.93 7.33 19.20
N ARG A 8 9.46 7.82 20.35
CA ARG A 8 8.29 7.31 21.09
C ARG A 8 7.19 6.98 20.08
N SER A 9 6.89 5.69 19.96
CA SER A 9 5.64 5.21 19.35
C SER A 9 4.51 6.01 19.98
N VAL A 10 3.86 6.89 19.21
CA VAL A 10 2.61 7.50 19.65
C VAL A 10 1.64 6.34 19.84
N TYR A 11 1.41 5.98 21.10
CA TYR A 11 0.53 4.89 21.48
C TYR A 11 -0.90 5.36 21.21
N VAL A 12 -1.41 5.06 20.02
CA VAL A 12 -2.85 5.02 19.80
C VAL A 12 -3.30 3.67 20.36
N PRO A 13 -4.08 3.63 21.46
CA PRO A 13 -4.46 2.37 22.09
C PRO A 13 -5.30 1.57 21.11
N ILE A 14 -4.72 0.49 20.61
CA ILE A 14 -5.44 -0.52 19.83
C ILE A 14 -5.32 -1.82 20.63
N LYS A 15 -6.47 -2.39 20.98
CA LYS A 15 -6.56 -3.63 21.75
C LYS A 15 -5.85 -4.76 20.99
N VAL A 16 -4.64 -5.11 21.43
CA VAL A 16 -3.98 -6.35 21.02
C VAL A 16 -4.79 -7.47 21.63
N THR A 17 -5.39 -8.29 20.79
CA THR A 17 -5.99 -9.54 21.22
C THR A 17 -5.20 -10.64 20.53
N THR A 18 -4.14 -11.08 21.21
CA THR A 18 -3.55 -12.40 21.00
C THR A 18 -4.65 -13.41 21.27
N ASP A 19 -5.14 -14.04 20.21
CA ASP A 19 -5.54 -15.45 20.18
C ASP A 19 -6.25 -15.77 18.84
N SER A 20 -5.89 -16.94 18.32
CA SER A 20 -6.50 -17.71 17.21
C SER A 20 -6.19 -17.30 15.77
N ASP A 21 -5.18 -17.97 15.21
CA ASP A 21 -4.98 -18.19 13.77
C ASP A 21 -6.07 -19.12 13.15
N ASP A 22 -6.97 -19.69 13.98
CA ASP A 22 -8.06 -20.61 13.56
C ASP A 22 -9.25 -19.93 12.87
N ILE A 23 -9.26 -18.59 12.77
CA ILE A 23 -10.37 -17.82 12.20
C ILE A 23 -10.27 -17.73 10.67
N LEU A 24 -9.09 -17.96 10.12
CA LEU A 24 -8.73 -17.79 8.70
C LEU A 24 -9.65 -18.53 7.70
N PRO A 25 -9.96 -19.83 7.87
CA PRO A 25 -10.78 -20.56 6.90
C PRO A 25 -12.23 -20.09 6.88
N GLN A 26 -12.79 -19.81 8.06
CA GLN A 26 -14.18 -19.36 8.22
C GLN A 26 -14.39 -17.95 7.64
N TYR A 27 -13.34 -17.14 7.68
CA TYR A 27 -13.29 -15.79 7.15
C TYR A 27 -13.33 -15.71 5.62
N VAL A 28 -12.50 -16.52 4.98
CA VAL A 28 -12.44 -16.62 3.51
C VAL A 28 -13.76 -17.18 3.00
N TYR A 29 -14.36 -18.14 3.72
CA TYR A 29 -15.68 -18.69 3.44
C TYR A 29 -16.79 -17.61 3.48
N CYS A 30 -16.86 -16.80 4.54
CA CYS A 30 -17.88 -15.74 4.65
C CYS A 30 -17.74 -14.65 3.56
N LEU A 31 -16.50 -14.26 3.22
CA LEU A 31 -16.24 -13.24 2.21
C LEU A 31 -16.53 -13.73 0.78
N LEU A 32 -16.33 -15.02 0.50
CA LEU A 32 -16.61 -15.62 -0.82
C LEU A 32 -18.10 -15.94 -1.03
N ILE A 33 -18.88 -16.15 0.04
CA ILE A 33 -20.26 -16.70 -0.02
C ILE A 33 -21.32 -15.69 0.47
N ASN A 34 -20.96 -14.42 0.70
CA ASN A 34 -21.90 -13.34 0.99
C ASN A 34 -22.72 -13.54 2.29
N THR A 35 -22.16 -14.23 3.28
CA THR A 35 -22.79 -14.45 4.59
C THR A 35 -22.21 -13.49 5.63
N LYS A 36 -23.07 -12.71 6.32
CA LYS A 36 -22.70 -11.77 7.40
C LYS A 36 -22.47 -12.48 8.76
N PRO A 37 -21.71 -11.88 9.71
CA PRO A 37 -21.23 -10.50 9.74
C PRO A 37 -19.72 -10.34 9.50
N SER A 38 -19.36 -9.14 9.02
CA SER A 38 -17.99 -8.60 9.03
C SER A 38 -17.43 -8.68 10.45
N PRO A 39 -16.32 -9.39 10.67
CA PRO A 39 -15.86 -9.56 12.03
C PRO A 39 -15.19 -8.27 12.49
N SER A 40 -15.56 -7.83 13.69
CA SER A 40 -15.21 -6.52 14.28
C SER A 40 -13.71 -6.19 14.28
N ARG A 41 -12.83 -7.19 14.12
CA ARG A 41 -11.37 -7.01 14.01
C ARG A 41 -10.90 -6.43 12.66
N TRP A 42 -11.72 -6.46 11.60
CA TRP A 42 -11.33 -5.94 10.27
C TRP A 42 -11.06 -4.45 10.23
N GLU A 43 -11.65 -3.70 11.14
CA GLU A 43 -11.54 -2.24 11.17
C GLU A 43 -10.26 -1.75 11.85
N THR A 44 -9.45 -2.67 12.37
CA THR A 44 -8.22 -2.33 13.11
C THR A 44 -6.97 -2.54 12.25
N SER A 45 -6.10 -1.52 12.23
CA SER A 45 -4.78 -1.57 11.58
C SER A 45 -3.74 -0.87 12.44
N ARG A 46 -2.47 -1.25 12.32
CA ARG A 46 -1.37 -0.65 13.09
C ARG A 46 -0.68 0.41 12.25
N THR A 47 -0.80 1.68 12.60
CA THR A 47 -0.09 2.76 11.90
C THR A 47 1.32 2.95 12.46
N VAL A 48 2.32 2.98 11.58
CA VAL A 48 3.72 3.29 11.88
C VAL A 48 4.15 4.51 11.07
N LEU A 49 4.88 5.44 11.68
CA LEU A 49 5.44 6.60 10.97
C LEU A 49 6.81 6.24 10.40
N LEU A 50 6.99 6.39 9.08
CA LEU A 50 8.27 6.27 8.39
C LEU A 50 8.74 7.64 7.89
N CYS A 51 9.86 8.13 8.42
CA CYS A 51 10.42 9.42 8.00
C CYS A 51 11.28 9.27 6.75
N LYS A 52 11.02 10.11 5.73
CA LYS A 52 11.71 10.03 4.42
C LYS A 52 13.20 10.36 4.56
N THR A 53 13.50 11.32 5.42
CA THR A 53 14.88 11.75 5.77
C THR A 53 15.22 11.30 7.20
N ARG A 54 16.51 11.18 7.53
CA ARG A 54 16.98 10.86 8.90
C ARG A 54 16.66 11.94 9.94
N ASP A 55 16.20 13.11 9.50
CA ASP A 55 15.67 14.12 10.40
C ASP A 55 14.28 13.72 10.87
N THR A 56 14.21 13.37 12.15
CA THR A 56 12.99 12.93 12.82
C THR A 56 12.32 14.06 13.60
N SER A 57 12.88 15.28 13.57
CA SER A 57 12.30 16.44 14.25
C SER A 57 11.17 17.09 13.46
N ASP A 58 11.18 16.93 12.13
CA ASP A 58 10.13 17.37 11.22
C ASP A 58 9.08 16.27 10.99
N ILE A 59 7.87 16.48 11.52
CA ILE A 59 6.75 15.53 11.38
C ILE A 59 6.19 15.49 9.95
N ASP A 60 6.32 16.57 9.18
CA ASP A 60 5.82 16.67 7.80
C ASP A 60 6.66 15.80 6.83
N ASN A 61 7.91 15.52 7.23
CA ASN A 61 8.80 14.58 6.55
C ASN A 61 8.44 13.10 6.81
N CYS A 62 7.55 12.82 7.77
CA CYS A 62 7.13 11.46 8.12
C CYS A 62 5.85 11.03 7.40
N ARG A 63 5.85 9.78 6.93
CA ARG A 63 4.76 9.14 6.19
C ARG A 63 4.08 8.13 7.11
N PRO A 64 2.79 8.29 7.44
CA PRO A 64 2.05 7.25 8.12
C PRO A 64 1.83 6.06 7.19
N ILE A 65 2.15 4.85 7.66
CA ILE A 65 1.90 3.59 6.97
C ILE A 65 1.02 2.72 7.84
N CYS A 66 -0.15 2.35 7.33
CA CYS A 66 -1.05 1.41 7.98
C CYS A 66 -0.62 -0.03 7.67
N LEU A 67 -0.22 -0.76 8.71
CA LEU A 67 0.05 -2.19 8.65
C LEU A 67 -1.25 -2.95 8.87
N LEU A 68 -1.69 -3.62 7.81
CA LEU A 68 -2.91 -4.41 7.76
C LEU A 68 -2.62 -5.84 8.21
N SER A 69 -3.66 -6.56 8.66
CA SER A 69 -3.52 -7.99 8.97
C SER A 69 -3.18 -8.79 7.70
N VAL A 70 -2.46 -9.90 7.87
CA VAL A 70 -2.09 -10.80 6.75
C VAL A 70 -3.33 -11.23 5.97
N VAL A 71 -4.42 -11.53 6.68
CA VAL A 71 -5.71 -11.92 6.10
C VAL A 71 -6.26 -10.84 5.17
N TYR A 72 -6.22 -9.59 5.63
CA TYR A 72 -6.70 -8.45 4.86
C TYR A 72 -5.82 -8.20 3.63
N SER A 73 -4.49 -8.33 3.76
CA SER A 73 -3.57 -8.26 2.62
C SER A 73 -3.81 -9.36 1.58
N LEU A 74 -4.15 -10.58 2.01
CA LEU A 74 -4.49 -11.69 1.11
C LEU A 74 -5.77 -11.38 0.31
N ILE A 75 -6.81 -10.91 0.99
CA ILE A 75 -8.09 -10.53 0.36
C ILE A 75 -7.87 -9.40 -0.66
N ILE A 76 -7.16 -8.33 -0.29
CA ILE A 76 -6.82 -7.25 -1.22
C ILE A 76 -6.12 -7.80 -2.45
N ARG A 77 -5.16 -8.72 -2.29
CA ARG A 77 -4.43 -9.28 -3.41
C ARG A 77 -5.32 -10.10 -4.34
N VAL A 78 -6.28 -10.87 -3.80
CA VAL A 78 -7.28 -11.57 -4.62
C VAL A 78 -8.16 -10.60 -5.41
N ILE A 79 -8.64 -9.53 -4.76
CA ILE A 79 -9.45 -8.50 -5.40
C ILE A 79 -8.64 -7.79 -6.49
N LEU A 80 -7.44 -7.33 -6.16
CA LEU A 80 -6.52 -6.66 -7.08
C LEU A 80 -6.30 -7.52 -8.32
N ASN A 81 -5.92 -8.79 -8.18
CA ASN A 81 -5.72 -9.69 -9.30
C ASN A 81 -6.94 -9.83 -10.22
N ARG A 82 -8.16 -9.68 -9.70
CA ARG A 82 -9.39 -9.71 -10.49
C ARG A 82 -9.66 -8.41 -11.24
N ILE A 83 -9.36 -7.27 -10.64
CA ILE A 83 -9.64 -5.94 -11.22
C ILE A 83 -8.46 -5.34 -11.99
N SER A 84 -7.24 -5.87 -11.82
CA SER A 84 -6.00 -5.31 -12.38
C SER A 84 -6.11 -5.07 -13.89
N ARG A 85 -6.65 -6.04 -14.66
CA ARG A 85 -6.78 -5.89 -16.11
C ARG A 85 -7.67 -4.69 -16.48
N THR A 86 -8.82 -4.55 -15.85
CA THR A 86 -9.74 -3.44 -16.10
C THR A 86 -9.14 -2.09 -15.68
N LEU A 87 -8.38 -2.07 -14.58
CA LEU A 87 -7.67 -0.87 -14.16
C LEU A 87 -6.59 -0.47 -15.17
N GLU A 88 -5.80 -1.43 -15.66
CA GLU A 88 -4.75 -1.22 -16.66
C GLU A 88 -5.33 -0.74 -18.00
N GLU A 89 -6.43 -1.33 -18.47
CA GLU A 89 -7.14 -0.90 -19.69
C GLU A 89 -7.70 0.53 -19.57
N GLY A 90 -8.07 0.95 -18.36
CA GLY A 90 -8.59 2.29 -18.08
C GLY A 90 -7.53 3.35 -17.80
N GLN A 91 -6.23 2.99 -17.73
CA GLN A 91 -5.18 3.96 -17.45
C GLN A 91 -4.83 4.83 -18.67
N PRO A 92 -4.44 6.10 -18.46
CA PRO A 92 -3.93 6.96 -19.53
C PRO A 92 -2.66 6.37 -20.14
N ARG A 93 -2.40 6.66 -21.42
CA ARG A 93 -1.18 6.19 -22.10
C ARG A 93 0.10 6.77 -21.50
N GLU A 94 -0.01 7.90 -20.81
CA GLU A 94 1.07 8.63 -20.15
C GLU A 94 1.38 8.09 -18.73
N GLN A 95 0.66 7.07 -18.25
CA GLN A 95 0.78 6.54 -16.90
C GLN A 95 1.63 5.26 -16.85
N ALA A 96 2.97 5.35 -16.77
CA ALA A 96 3.82 4.17 -16.53
C ALA A 96 3.82 3.66 -15.08
N GLY A 97 3.33 4.47 -14.14
CA GLY A 97 3.36 4.14 -12.72
C GLY A 97 2.31 3.08 -12.37
N PHE A 98 2.73 2.01 -11.70
CA PHE A 98 1.87 0.89 -11.28
C PHE A 98 1.24 0.11 -12.43
N TRP A 99 1.73 0.29 -13.66
CA TRP A 99 1.32 -0.49 -14.82
C TRP A 99 2.33 -1.62 -15.08
N ARG A 100 1.82 -2.83 -15.27
CA ARG A 100 2.65 -3.98 -15.62
C ARG A 100 3.41 -3.76 -16.93
N GLY A 101 4.71 -4.05 -16.90
CA GLY A 101 5.57 -3.95 -18.09
C GLY A 101 6.11 -2.56 -18.39
N PHE A 102 5.77 -1.55 -17.58
CA PHE A 102 6.32 -0.21 -17.68
C PHE A 102 7.25 0.11 -16.51
N SER A 103 8.27 0.91 -16.79
CA SER A 103 9.25 1.38 -15.82
C SER A 103 9.46 2.89 -15.95
N THR A 104 10.18 3.48 -14.99
CA THR A 104 10.59 4.88 -15.07
C THR A 104 11.52 5.15 -16.26
N ILE A 105 12.19 4.14 -16.80
CA ILE A 105 13.07 4.27 -17.97
C ILE A 105 12.27 4.56 -19.23
N ASP A 106 11.11 3.94 -19.39
CA ASP A 106 10.20 4.14 -20.54
C ASP A 106 9.69 5.59 -20.55
N HIS A 107 9.36 6.12 -19.38
CA HIS A 107 8.99 7.53 -19.21
C HIS A 107 10.12 8.50 -19.55
N ILE A 108 11.34 8.24 -19.07
CA ILE A 108 12.50 9.08 -19.40
C ILE A 108 12.75 9.10 -20.92
N HIS A 109 12.62 7.94 -21.58
CA HIS A 109 12.73 7.86 -23.03
C HIS A 109 11.63 8.65 -23.76
N GLY A 110 10.38 8.54 -23.30
CA GLY A 110 9.27 9.31 -23.85
C GLY A 110 9.52 10.82 -23.79
N VAL A 111 9.94 11.32 -22.62
CA VAL A 111 10.25 12.74 -22.42
C VAL A 111 11.43 13.18 -23.30
N LYS A 112 12.50 12.38 -23.37
CA LYS A 112 13.67 12.69 -24.23
C LYS A 112 13.27 12.84 -25.70
N LYS A 113 12.46 11.92 -26.22
CA LYS A 113 12.00 11.94 -27.61
C LYS A 113 11.12 13.16 -27.89
N LEU A 114 10.26 13.55 -26.94
CA LEU A 114 9.44 14.76 -27.06
C LEU A 114 10.31 16.02 -27.14
N ILE A 115 11.33 16.13 -26.28
CA ILE A 115 12.27 17.26 -26.30
C ILE A 115 13.03 17.34 -27.63
N GLU A 116 13.41 16.21 -28.20
CA GLU A 116 14.11 16.15 -29.49
C GLU A 116 13.21 16.66 -30.64
N VAL A 117 11.96 16.20 -30.70
CA VAL A 117 10.99 16.65 -31.71
C VAL A 117 10.78 18.17 -31.61
N LEU A 118 10.61 18.71 -30.40
CA LEU A 118 10.41 20.15 -30.18
C LEU A 118 11.63 21.01 -30.50
N ARG A 119 12.84 20.43 -30.52
CA ARG A 119 14.06 21.16 -30.91
C ARG A 119 14.28 21.18 -32.42
N LEU A 120 13.63 20.28 -33.16
CA LEU A 120 13.75 20.14 -34.61
C LEU A 120 12.58 20.76 -35.38
N SER A 121 11.51 21.15 -34.67
CA SER A 121 10.37 21.93 -35.16
C SER A 121 10.57 23.42 -34.97
#